data_AF-A0A196SGD8-F1
#
_entry.id   AF-A0A196SGD8-F1
#
_cell.length_a   1.000
_cell.length_b   1.000
_cell.length_c   1.000
_cell.angle_alpha   90.00
_cell.angle_beta   90.00
_cell.angle_gamma   90.00
#
_symmetry.space_group_name_H-M   'P 1'
#
loop_
_entity.id
_entity.type
_entity.pdbx_description
1 polymer ?
#
loop_
_entity_poly.entity_id
_entity_poly.type
_entity_poly.pdbx_seq_one_letter_code
_entity_poly.pdbx_strand_id
1 'polypeptide(L)'
;MLRRIDVGPHCFRFVKEVRIAGLDCLEEVAIGKNCFSSDLTSEGDPDRRFCLTDCARVKKVKIGRWCCCDYGVCRLANLPALETLQMGELGLESSVFMNAPALELKDFPNLKAAVFGDGAFEYCSHVVFENLPELVSIQCGKSAFSYGFDAWPSDLVMRNLPKLVSLTTTKCSRDRGFSFCTFQNPHHVILDNIPSLTLVDLQDCFDYKEDIRANSPSLPPSSPLDISKDLTLFL
;
A
#
# COMPACT_ATOMS: atom_id res chain seq x y z
N MET A 1 17.01 -5.33 -26.31
CA MET A 1 16.76 -5.49 -24.86
C MET A 1 15.41 -4.88 -24.52
N LEU A 2 14.58 -5.57 -23.73
CA LEU A 2 13.25 -5.09 -23.34
C LEU A 2 13.40 -4.02 -22.25
N ARG A 3 12.83 -2.83 -22.48
CA ARG A 3 12.89 -1.69 -21.54
C ARG A 3 11.55 -1.33 -20.91
N ARG A 4 10.44 -1.72 -21.53
CA ARG A 4 9.10 -1.40 -21.04
C ARG A 4 8.16 -2.56 -21.30
N ILE A 5 7.34 -2.85 -20.30
CA ILE A 5 6.14 -3.67 -20.43
C ILE A 5 4.96 -2.72 -20.32
N ASP A 6 4.10 -2.73 -21.33
CA ASP A 6 2.86 -1.96 -21.37
C ASP A 6 1.72 -2.92 -21.73
N VAL A 7 0.86 -3.19 -20.76
CA VAL A 7 -0.32 -4.05 -20.92
C VAL A 7 -1.53 -3.12 -21.00
N GLY A 8 -2.22 -3.15 -22.13
CA GLY A 8 -3.44 -2.37 -22.34
C GLY A 8 -4.57 -2.76 -21.36
N PRO A 9 -5.63 -1.94 -21.28
CA PRO A 9 -6.76 -2.27 -20.40
C PRO A 9 -7.51 -3.52 -20.89
N HIS A 10 -8.10 -4.26 -19.96
CA HIS A 10 -8.90 -5.48 -20.20
C HIS A 10 -8.11 -6.64 -20.84
N CYS A 11 -6.77 -6.64 -20.70
CA CYS A 11 -5.93 -7.69 -21.26
C CYS A 11 -5.78 -8.88 -20.29
N PHE A 12 -5.56 -10.06 -20.88
CA PHE A 12 -5.16 -11.28 -20.17
C PHE A 12 -6.08 -11.63 -18.98
N ARG A 13 -7.40 -11.69 -19.17
CA ARG A 13 -8.35 -12.05 -18.09
C ARG A 13 -8.13 -13.49 -17.60
N PHE A 14 -8.52 -13.76 -16.35
CA PHE A 14 -8.46 -15.09 -15.73
C PHE A 14 -7.04 -15.66 -15.59
N VAL A 15 -6.04 -14.79 -15.44
CA VAL A 15 -4.67 -15.24 -15.20
C VAL A 15 -4.54 -15.64 -13.73
N LYS A 16 -3.84 -16.76 -13.49
CA LYS A 16 -3.53 -17.22 -12.12
C LYS A 16 -2.23 -16.63 -11.59
N GLU A 17 -1.22 -16.54 -12.45
CA GLU A 17 0.10 -16.03 -12.08
C GLU A 17 0.60 -15.06 -13.14
N VAL A 18 0.98 -13.86 -12.70
CA VAL A 18 1.75 -12.90 -13.48
C VAL A 18 3.14 -12.83 -12.86
N ARG A 19 4.15 -13.31 -13.59
CA ARG A 19 5.54 -13.31 -13.13
C ARG A 19 6.43 -12.53 -14.10
N ILE A 20 6.99 -11.43 -13.61
CA ILE A 20 7.97 -10.59 -14.30
C ILE A 20 9.25 -10.67 -13.47
N ALA A 21 10.25 -11.43 -13.94
CA ALA A 21 11.45 -11.72 -13.16
C ALA A 21 12.73 -11.72 -14.00
N GLY A 22 13.83 -11.19 -13.44
CA GLY A 22 15.17 -11.29 -14.06
C GLY A 22 15.34 -10.45 -15.34
N LEU A 23 14.55 -9.39 -15.52
CA LEU A 23 14.62 -8.55 -16.71
C LEU A 23 15.55 -7.35 -16.46
N ASP A 24 16.86 -7.57 -16.57
CA ASP A 24 17.92 -6.62 -16.19
C ASP A 24 17.88 -5.26 -16.89
N CYS A 25 17.24 -5.18 -18.06
CA CYS A 25 17.09 -3.95 -18.83
C CYS A 25 15.71 -3.29 -18.69
N LEU A 26 14.78 -3.91 -17.97
CA LEU A 26 13.43 -3.40 -17.82
C LEU A 26 13.43 -2.17 -16.93
N GLU A 27 12.81 -1.09 -17.39
CA GLU A 27 12.77 0.21 -16.72
C GLU A 27 11.36 0.59 -16.27
N GLU A 28 10.32 0.18 -17.02
CA GLU A 28 8.93 0.54 -16.73
C GLU A 28 7.99 -0.66 -16.88
N VAL A 29 7.09 -0.81 -15.91
CA VAL A 29 5.95 -1.75 -15.97
C VAL A 29 4.67 -0.93 -15.82
N ALA A 30 3.84 -0.93 -16.87
CA ALA A 30 2.53 -0.33 -16.85
C ALA A 30 1.49 -1.40 -17.20
N ILE A 31 0.51 -1.57 -16.33
CA ILE A 31 -0.60 -2.51 -16.51
C ILE A 31 -1.91 -1.72 -16.46
N GLY A 32 -2.73 -1.87 -17.50
CA GLY A 32 -4.01 -1.19 -17.63
C GLY A 32 -5.07 -1.70 -16.65
N LYS A 33 -6.21 -1.01 -16.63
CA LYS A 33 -7.35 -1.42 -15.79
C LYS A 33 -7.92 -2.78 -16.20
N ASN A 34 -8.54 -3.49 -15.27
CA ASN A 34 -9.23 -4.76 -15.50
C ASN A 34 -8.36 -5.86 -16.17
N CYS A 35 -7.05 -5.84 -15.91
CA CYS A 35 -6.17 -6.92 -16.37
C CYS A 35 -6.14 -8.05 -15.35
N PHE A 36 -5.95 -9.28 -15.84
CA PHE A 36 -5.66 -10.48 -15.04
C PHE A 36 -6.78 -11.02 -14.15
N SER A 37 -7.62 -10.16 -13.60
CA SER A 37 -8.71 -10.54 -12.71
C SER A 37 -9.73 -11.45 -13.39
N SER A 38 -10.38 -12.28 -12.59
CA SER A 38 -11.57 -13.01 -13.00
C SER A 38 -12.84 -12.31 -12.54
N ASP A 39 -13.97 -12.62 -13.19
CA ASP A 39 -15.31 -12.16 -12.79
C ASP A 39 -15.81 -12.85 -11.50
N LEU A 40 -14.97 -13.62 -10.80
CA LEU A 40 -15.39 -14.56 -9.76
C LEU A 40 -15.18 -13.97 -8.37
N THR A 41 -16.34 -13.67 -7.75
CA THR A 41 -16.67 -13.66 -6.31
C THR A 41 -15.88 -12.74 -5.37
N SER A 42 -16.62 -12.16 -4.42
CA SER A 42 -16.18 -11.18 -3.41
C SER A 42 -15.06 -11.64 -2.47
N GLU A 43 -14.68 -12.91 -2.47
CA GLU A 43 -13.75 -13.51 -1.50
C GLU A 43 -12.29 -13.55 -1.97
N GLY A 44 -12.01 -13.21 -3.24
CA GLY A 44 -10.67 -13.31 -3.83
C GLY A 44 -10.19 -14.76 -4.00
N ASP A 45 -8.99 -14.94 -4.58
CA ASP A 45 -8.34 -16.24 -4.77
C ASP A 45 -6.94 -16.20 -4.12
N PRO A 46 -6.73 -16.91 -2.97
CA PRO A 46 -5.48 -16.87 -2.23
C PRO A 46 -4.29 -17.43 -3.01
N ASP A 47 -4.54 -18.21 -4.07
CA ASP A 47 -3.50 -18.83 -4.88
C ASP A 47 -3.05 -17.97 -6.06
N ARG A 48 -3.74 -16.86 -6.35
CA ARG A 48 -3.39 -15.95 -7.44
C ARG A 48 -2.28 -14.98 -7.08
N ARG A 49 -1.33 -14.83 -7.99
CA ARG A 49 -0.02 -14.22 -7.70
C ARG A 49 0.37 -13.18 -8.73
N PHE A 50 0.72 -12.01 -8.25
CA PHE A 50 1.46 -11.00 -8.99
C PHE A 50 2.87 -10.91 -8.40
N CYS A 51 3.88 -11.24 -9.21
CA CYS A 51 5.28 -11.26 -8.82
C CYS A 51 6.10 -10.39 -9.78
N LEU A 52 6.68 -9.31 -9.27
CA LEU A 52 7.68 -8.50 -9.96
C LEU A 52 8.97 -8.53 -9.14
N THR A 53 9.94 -9.34 -9.58
CA THR A 53 11.16 -9.58 -8.80
C THR A 53 12.43 -9.46 -9.64
N ASP A 54 13.56 -9.19 -8.99
CA ASP A 54 14.89 -9.32 -9.57
C ASP A 54 15.07 -8.50 -10.87
N CYS A 55 14.48 -7.30 -10.91
CA CYS A 55 14.57 -6.40 -12.06
C CYS A 55 15.31 -5.12 -11.64
N ALA A 56 16.65 -5.15 -11.78
CA ALA A 56 17.55 -4.15 -11.22
C ALA A 56 17.35 -2.71 -11.73
N ARG A 57 16.70 -2.54 -12.89
CA ARG A 57 16.51 -1.24 -13.56
C ARG A 57 15.09 -0.71 -13.54
N VAL A 58 14.12 -1.42 -12.97
CA VAL A 58 12.73 -0.96 -12.95
C VAL A 58 12.63 0.27 -12.07
N LYS A 59 12.24 1.39 -12.67
CA LYS A 59 12.07 2.68 -12.01
C LYS A 59 10.61 3.00 -11.71
N LYS A 60 9.69 2.52 -12.54
CA LYS A 60 8.27 2.85 -12.43
C LYS A 60 7.41 1.61 -12.56
N VAL A 61 6.50 1.44 -11.60
CA VAL A 61 5.47 0.41 -11.63
C VAL A 61 4.12 1.09 -11.49
N LYS A 62 3.25 0.87 -12.48
CA LYS A 62 1.86 1.34 -12.47
C LYS A 62 0.92 0.17 -12.72
N ILE A 63 0.04 -0.10 -11.76
CA ILE A 63 -1.01 -1.10 -11.84
C ILE A 63 -2.35 -0.37 -11.91
N GLY A 64 -3.14 -0.63 -12.95
CA GLY A 64 -4.41 0.05 -13.19
C GLY A 64 -5.54 -0.46 -12.30
N ARG A 65 -6.63 0.32 -12.24
CA ARG A 65 -7.86 0.00 -11.51
C ARG A 65 -8.37 -1.41 -11.82
N TRP A 66 -8.85 -2.14 -10.83
CA TRP A 66 -9.41 -3.50 -10.93
C TRP A 66 -8.46 -4.55 -11.51
N CYS A 67 -7.19 -4.22 -11.67
CA CYS A 67 -6.17 -5.19 -12.01
C CYS A 67 -5.86 -6.03 -10.77
N CYS A 68 -5.76 -7.35 -10.96
CA CYS A 68 -5.45 -8.28 -9.87
C CYS A 68 -6.38 -8.10 -8.65
N CYS A 69 -7.67 -7.78 -8.85
CA CYS A 69 -8.59 -7.51 -7.73
C CYS A 69 -8.93 -8.77 -6.93
N ASP A 70 -8.80 -9.94 -7.54
CA ASP A 70 -9.01 -11.25 -6.93
C ASP A 70 -7.68 -11.94 -6.55
N TYR A 71 -6.56 -11.21 -6.53
CA TYR A 71 -5.25 -11.80 -6.25
C TYR A 71 -4.92 -11.76 -4.76
N GLY A 72 -4.70 -12.92 -4.15
CA GLY A 72 -4.25 -13.04 -2.76
C GLY A 72 -2.76 -12.79 -2.53
N VAL A 73 -1.94 -12.63 -3.58
CA VAL A 73 -0.49 -12.40 -3.41
C VAL A 73 0.00 -11.29 -4.33
N CYS A 74 0.59 -10.27 -3.72
CA CYS A 74 1.39 -9.25 -4.38
C CYS A 74 2.83 -9.27 -3.85
N ARG A 75 3.80 -9.64 -4.70
CA ARG A 75 5.22 -9.70 -4.34
C ARG A 75 6.03 -8.75 -5.21
N LEU A 76 6.62 -7.75 -4.58
CA LEU A 76 7.66 -6.88 -5.14
C LEU A 76 8.95 -7.16 -4.39
N ALA A 77 10.03 -7.55 -5.08
CA ALA A 77 11.29 -7.85 -4.41
C ALA A 77 12.50 -7.57 -5.30
N ASN A 78 13.62 -7.15 -4.72
CA ASN A 78 14.87 -6.90 -5.44
C ASN A 78 14.68 -5.92 -6.63
N LEU A 79 14.05 -4.77 -6.34
CA LEU A 79 13.83 -3.67 -7.31
C LEU A 79 14.60 -2.42 -6.85
N PRO A 80 15.95 -2.45 -6.82
CA PRO A 80 16.77 -1.40 -6.20
C PRO A 80 16.62 -0.03 -6.88
N ALA A 81 16.23 0.02 -8.15
CA ALA A 81 16.04 1.25 -8.90
C ALA A 81 14.61 1.80 -8.85
N LEU A 82 13.68 1.15 -8.13
CA LEU A 82 12.28 1.56 -8.11
C LEU A 82 12.14 2.95 -7.49
N GLU A 83 11.59 3.91 -8.24
CA GLU A 83 11.42 5.30 -7.83
C GLU A 83 9.95 5.63 -7.54
N THR A 84 9.03 5.08 -8.33
CA THR A 84 7.59 5.35 -8.16
C THR A 84 6.77 4.07 -8.26
N LEU A 85 5.88 3.89 -7.28
CA LEU A 85 4.89 2.83 -7.27
C LEU A 85 3.49 3.42 -7.28
N GLN A 86 2.65 2.98 -8.22
CA GLN A 86 1.25 3.32 -8.26
C GLN A 86 0.42 2.04 -8.42
N MET A 87 -0.54 1.83 -7.52
CA MET A 87 -1.51 0.73 -7.59
C MET A 87 -2.92 1.29 -7.48
N GLY A 88 -3.62 1.35 -8.61
CA GLY A 88 -4.93 2.00 -8.72
C GLY A 88 -4.83 3.49 -9.06
N GLU A 89 -5.93 4.20 -8.82
CA GLU A 89 -6.10 5.62 -9.11
C GLU A 89 -6.86 6.29 -7.95
N LEU A 90 -6.40 7.48 -7.54
CA LEU A 90 -7.01 8.23 -6.44
C LEU A 90 -8.36 8.82 -6.85
N GLY A 91 -9.36 8.75 -5.96
CA GLY A 91 -10.69 9.33 -6.19
C GLY A 91 -11.55 8.55 -7.19
N LEU A 92 -11.10 7.37 -7.60
CA LEU A 92 -11.85 6.41 -8.41
C LEU A 92 -11.69 5.02 -7.82
N GLU A 93 -12.81 4.30 -7.70
CA GLU A 93 -12.83 2.91 -7.23
C GLU A 93 -11.81 2.05 -8.00
N SER A 94 -10.84 1.52 -7.26
CA SER A 94 -9.67 0.85 -7.82
C SER A 94 -9.58 -0.61 -7.39
N SER A 95 -9.77 -0.92 -6.10
CA SER A 95 -9.85 -2.29 -5.57
C SER A 95 -8.75 -3.24 -6.08
N VAL A 96 -7.53 -2.69 -6.24
CA VAL A 96 -6.36 -3.44 -6.69
C VAL A 96 -5.87 -4.29 -5.52
N PHE A 97 -5.71 -5.60 -5.72
CA PHE A 97 -5.38 -6.56 -4.65
C PHE A 97 -6.36 -6.52 -3.46
N MET A 98 -7.67 -6.37 -3.73
CA MET A 98 -8.71 -6.52 -2.70
C MET A 98 -8.63 -7.93 -2.09
N ASN A 99 -8.77 -8.03 -0.76
CA ASN A 99 -8.57 -9.24 0.04
C ASN A 99 -7.14 -9.82 0.02
N ALA A 100 -6.16 -9.16 -0.59
CA ALA A 100 -4.77 -9.57 -0.40
C ALA A 100 -4.38 -9.32 1.05
N PRO A 101 -3.94 -10.35 1.80
CA PRO A 101 -3.68 -10.22 3.22
C PRO A 101 -2.50 -9.29 3.50
N ALA A 102 -1.54 -9.19 2.56
CA ALA A 102 -0.29 -8.49 2.81
C ALA A 102 0.20 -7.62 1.64
N LEU A 103 0.76 -6.46 2.01
CA LEU A 103 1.69 -5.70 1.18
C LEU A 103 2.97 -5.43 1.98
N GLU A 104 4.11 -5.88 1.45
CA GLU A 104 5.41 -5.57 2.02
C GLU A 104 6.24 -4.74 1.04
N LEU A 105 6.55 -3.50 1.42
CA LEU A 105 7.55 -2.68 0.76
C LEU A 105 8.77 -2.56 1.68
N LYS A 106 9.75 -3.44 1.44
CA LYS A 106 10.98 -3.55 2.23
C LYS A 106 12.21 -3.34 1.36
N ASP A 107 13.15 -2.54 1.86
CA ASP A 107 14.47 -2.36 1.26
C ASP A 107 14.44 -1.84 -0.19
N PHE A 108 13.61 -0.82 -0.46
CA PHE A 108 13.64 -0.07 -1.73
C PHE A 108 14.38 1.25 -1.55
N PRO A 109 15.71 1.30 -1.80
CA PRO A 109 16.56 2.43 -1.44
C PRO A 109 16.28 3.69 -2.26
N ASN A 110 15.60 3.59 -3.40
CA ASN A 110 15.32 4.72 -4.29
C ASN A 110 13.82 5.06 -4.41
N LEU A 111 12.94 4.37 -3.67
CA LEU A 111 11.50 4.61 -3.78
C LEU A 111 11.17 5.97 -3.18
N LYS A 112 10.61 6.88 -3.99
CA LYS A 112 10.31 8.27 -3.61
C LYS A 112 8.85 8.50 -3.31
N ALA A 113 7.97 7.83 -4.04
CA ALA A 113 6.53 8.01 -3.91
C ALA A 113 5.78 6.69 -4.11
N ALA A 114 4.79 6.45 -3.25
CA ALA A 114 3.85 5.35 -3.36
C ALA A 114 2.41 5.90 -3.37
N VAL A 115 1.62 5.44 -4.34
CA VAL A 115 0.20 5.82 -4.50
C VAL A 115 -0.65 4.57 -4.55
N PHE A 116 -1.68 4.54 -3.71
CA PHE A 116 -2.65 3.46 -3.60
C PHE A 116 -4.05 4.02 -3.84
N GLY A 117 -4.75 3.52 -4.85
CA GLY A 117 -6.08 4.00 -5.23
C GLY A 117 -7.18 3.55 -4.26
N ASP A 118 -8.41 3.97 -4.52
CA ASP A 118 -9.55 3.68 -3.65
C ASP A 118 -9.78 2.15 -3.54
N GLY A 119 -9.82 1.63 -2.32
CA GLY A 119 -9.97 0.19 -2.01
C GLY A 119 -8.73 -0.66 -2.31
N ALA A 120 -7.57 -0.06 -2.60
CA ALA A 120 -6.33 -0.83 -2.79
C ALA A 120 -5.95 -1.57 -1.49
N PHE A 121 -5.75 -2.88 -1.57
CA PHE A 121 -5.53 -3.74 -0.39
C PHE A 121 -6.61 -3.59 0.69
N GLU A 122 -7.87 -3.40 0.29
CA GLU A 122 -8.99 -3.48 1.23
C GLU A 122 -9.13 -4.92 1.77
N TYR A 123 -9.49 -5.04 3.05
CA TYR A 123 -9.54 -6.28 3.84
C TYR A 123 -8.17 -6.95 4.04
N CYS A 124 -7.08 -6.17 4.09
CA CYS A 124 -5.76 -6.69 4.44
C CYS A 124 -5.63 -7.00 5.93
N SER A 125 -4.55 -7.72 6.28
CA SER A 125 -4.15 -7.97 7.67
C SER A 125 -2.72 -7.50 7.98
N HIS A 126 -1.88 -7.26 6.97
CA HIS A 126 -0.46 -6.95 7.19
C HIS A 126 0.04 -5.91 6.17
N VAL A 127 0.54 -4.77 6.63
CA VAL A 127 1.10 -3.74 5.74
C VAL A 127 2.42 -3.25 6.30
N VAL A 128 3.48 -3.33 5.49
CA VAL A 128 4.82 -2.93 5.89
C VAL A 128 5.45 -1.95 4.91
N PHE A 129 5.92 -0.83 5.45
CA PHE A 129 6.82 0.12 4.82
C PHE A 129 8.09 0.18 5.67
N GLU A 130 9.15 -0.51 5.25
CA GLU A 130 10.38 -0.62 6.03
C GLU A 130 11.63 -0.37 5.20
N ASN A 131 12.58 0.40 5.75
CA ASN A 131 13.86 0.73 5.12
C ASN A 131 13.70 1.39 3.74
N LEU A 132 12.94 2.49 3.70
CA LEU A 132 12.69 3.27 2.48
C LEU A 132 13.30 4.68 2.66
N PRO A 133 14.64 4.81 2.57
CA PRO A 133 15.36 6.02 2.96
C PRO A 133 15.06 7.25 2.08
N GLU A 134 14.61 7.02 0.85
CA GLU A 134 14.26 8.08 -0.10
C GLU A 134 12.76 8.34 -0.22
N LEU A 135 11.92 7.62 0.54
CA LEU A 135 10.47 7.75 0.44
C LEU A 135 10.03 9.08 1.05
N VAL A 136 9.38 9.91 0.23
CA VAL A 136 8.93 11.25 0.61
C VAL A 136 7.42 11.30 0.86
N SER A 137 6.64 10.53 0.09
CA SER A 137 5.18 10.58 0.17
C SER A 137 4.50 9.23 -0.02
N ILE A 138 3.49 8.99 0.80
CA ILE A 138 2.50 7.93 0.63
C ILE A 138 1.13 8.61 0.48
N GLN A 139 0.43 8.31 -0.61
CA GLN A 139 -0.94 8.78 -0.84
C GLN A 139 -1.88 7.61 -1.00
N CYS A 140 -3.00 7.67 -0.28
CA CYS A 140 -3.99 6.62 -0.23
C CYS A 140 -5.35 7.14 -0.71
N GLY A 141 -6.07 6.28 -1.44
CA GLY A 141 -7.47 6.47 -1.78
C GLY A 141 -8.38 6.08 -0.62
N LYS A 142 -9.67 6.35 -0.79
CA LYS A 142 -10.70 5.93 0.16
C LYS A 142 -10.60 4.41 0.42
N SER A 143 -10.65 3.99 1.68
CA SER A 143 -10.63 2.56 2.08
C SER A 143 -9.37 1.77 1.72
N ALA A 144 -8.33 2.40 1.16
CA ALA A 144 -7.06 1.72 0.93
C ALA A 144 -6.47 1.23 2.26
N PHE A 145 -6.03 -0.02 2.34
CA PHE A 145 -5.57 -0.63 3.58
C PHE A 145 -6.59 -0.56 4.74
N SER A 146 -7.89 -0.68 4.45
CA SER A 146 -8.88 -0.95 5.49
C SER A 146 -8.76 -2.42 5.90
N TYR A 147 -8.54 -2.70 7.19
CA TYR A 147 -8.31 -4.04 7.68
C TYR A 147 -9.63 -4.80 7.88
N GLY A 148 -9.62 -6.09 7.59
CA GLY A 148 -10.79 -6.95 7.81
C GLY A 148 -11.21 -6.97 9.28
N PHE A 149 -12.51 -6.94 9.55
CA PHE A 149 -13.02 -6.93 10.94
C PHE A 149 -12.62 -8.17 11.75
N ASP A 150 -12.36 -9.28 11.06
CA ASP A 150 -11.90 -10.57 11.58
C ASP A 150 -10.40 -10.83 11.33
N ALA A 151 -9.67 -9.86 10.78
CA ALA A 151 -8.24 -9.94 10.54
C ALA A 151 -7.47 -9.76 11.85
N TRP A 152 -7.33 -10.84 12.62
CA TRP A 152 -6.52 -10.87 13.83
C TRP A 152 -5.50 -12.02 13.78
N PRO A 153 -4.20 -11.78 14.00
CA PRO A 153 -3.57 -10.48 14.24
C PRO A 153 -3.52 -9.62 12.97
N SER A 154 -3.51 -8.30 13.16
CA SER A 154 -3.25 -7.38 12.06
C SER A 154 -2.28 -6.28 12.44
N ASP A 155 -1.39 -5.90 11.53
CA ASP A 155 -0.39 -4.89 11.81
C ASP A 155 -0.10 -3.92 10.65
N LEU A 156 0.17 -2.68 11.02
CA LEU A 156 0.75 -1.65 10.19
C LEU A 156 2.14 -1.33 10.72
N VAL A 157 3.18 -1.55 9.92
CA VAL A 157 4.57 -1.24 10.28
C VAL A 157 5.11 -0.18 9.35
N MET A 158 5.53 0.94 9.91
CA MET A 158 6.26 1.99 9.23
C MET A 158 7.57 2.22 9.99
N ARG A 159 8.68 1.77 9.42
CA ARG A 159 9.99 1.84 10.08
C ARG A 159 11.08 2.34 9.14
N ASN A 160 11.98 3.18 9.67
CA ASN A 160 13.16 3.68 8.93
C ASN A 160 12.74 4.39 7.64
N LEU A 161 11.91 5.42 7.79
CA LEU A 161 11.39 6.27 6.71
C LEU A 161 11.86 7.73 6.93
N PRO A 162 13.18 7.99 6.97
CA PRO A 162 13.75 9.25 7.43
C PRO A 162 13.36 10.48 6.62
N LYS A 163 13.00 10.31 5.34
CA LYS A 163 12.58 11.40 4.44
C LYS A 163 11.06 11.47 4.23
N LEU A 164 10.27 10.62 4.90
CA LEU A 164 8.82 10.63 4.69
C LEU A 164 8.28 11.94 5.26
N VAL A 165 7.72 12.78 4.38
CA VAL A 165 7.15 14.09 4.73
C VAL A 165 5.63 14.03 4.81
N SER A 166 5.01 13.22 3.95
CA SER A 166 3.58 13.23 3.72
C SER A 166 2.96 11.83 3.73
N LEU A 167 1.90 11.67 4.53
CA LEU A 167 1.01 10.52 4.56
C LEU A 167 -0.43 11.02 4.50
N THR A 168 -1.10 10.86 3.36
CA THR A 168 -2.41 11.47 3.14
C THR A 168 -3.41 10.51 2.52
N THR A 169 -4.69 10.77 2.79
CA THR A 169 -5.84 10.07 2.21
C THR A 169 -6.74 11.05 1.46
N THR A 170 -7.29 10.63 0.33
CA THR A 170 -8.33 11.41 -0.37
C THR A 170 -9.56 11.59 0.52
N LYS A 171 -10.08 12.82 0.62
CA LYS A 171 -11.25 13.13 1.46
C LYS A 171 -12.40 12.16 1.22
N CYS A 172 -12.90 11.54 2.30
CA CYS A 172 -14.06 10.67 2.21
C CYS A 172 -15.33 11.52 2.01
N SER A 173 -16.05 11.33 0.90
CA SER A 173 -17.47 11.67 0.90
C SER A 173 -18.18 10.66 1.81
N ARG A 174 -18.96 11.16 2.79
CA ARG A 174 -19.87 10.36 3.60
C ARG A 174 -21.02 9.85 2.73
N ASP A 175 -20.72 8.96 1.80
CA ASP A 175 -21.74 8.26 1.04
C ASP A 175 -22.23 7.06 1.86
N ARG A 176 -23.52 7.07 2.20
CA ARG A 176 -24.29 5.95 2.77
C ARG A 176 -24.01 5.52 4.22
N GLY A 177 -23.53 6.42 5.08
CA GLY A 177 -23.51 6.19 6.53
C GLY A 177 -22.50 5.15 7.05
N PHE A 178 -21.73 4.52 6.18
CA PHE A 178 -20.55 3.72 6.53
C PHE A 178 -19.29 4.52 6.19
N SER A 179 -18.45 4.77 7.19
CA SER A 179 -17.11 5.36 6.98
C SER A 179 -16.17 4.21 6.67
N PHE A 180 -15.72 4.09 5.42
CA PHE A 180 -14.68 3.15 5.04
C PHE A 180 -13.40 3.94 4.82
N CYS A 181 -12.52 3.90 5.81
CA CYS A 181 -11.35 4.79 5.87
C CYS A 181 -10.05 4.04 5.62
N THR A 182 -9.01 4.79 5.24
CA THR A 182 -7.66 4.23 5.09
C THR A 182 -7.11 3.86 6.46
N PHE A 183 -6.43 2.72 6.58
CA PHE A 183 -5.87 2.22 7.85
C PHE A 183 -6.93 2.07 8.96
N GLN A 184 -8.13 1.67 8.58
CA GLN A 184 -9.18 1.31 9.53
C GLN A 184 -8.84 -0.05 10.16
N ASN A 185 -9.07 -0.20 11.47
CA ASN A 185 -8.97 -1.47 12.20
C ASN A 185 -7.61 -2.20 12.36
N PRO A 186 -6.39 -1.62 12.21
CA PRO A 186 -5.19 -2.37 12.58
C PRO A 186 -5.10 -2.53 14.11
N HIS A 187 -4.93 -3.76 14.58
CA HIS A 187 -4.70 -4.06 16.00
C HIS A 187 -3.34 -3.59 16.52
N HIS A 188 -2.30 -3.70 15.69
CA HIS A 188 -0.93 -3.31 16.04
C HIS A 188 -0.41 -2.25 15.07
N VAL A 189 0.07 -1.11 15.58
CA VAL A 189 0.65 -0.06 14.74
C VAL A 189 2.05 0.26 15.25
N ILE A 190 3.04 0.18 14.39
CA ILE A 190 4.45 0.47 14.71
C ILE A 190 4.91 1.63 13.83
N LEU A 191 5.21 2.76 14.46
CA LEU A 191 5.83 3.93 13.83
C LEU A 191 7.21 4.15 14.46
N ASP A 192 8.27 3.98 13.68
CA ASP A 192 9.64 3.98 14.20
C ASP A 192 10.62 4.63 13.23
N ASN A 193 11.42 5.59 13.71
CA ASN A 193 12.38 6.34 12.89
C ASN A 193 11.74 6.98 11.63
N ILE A 194 10.77 7.89 11.86
CA ILE A 194 10.09 8.69 10.82
C ILE A 194 10.18 10.21 11.14
N PRO A 195 11.38 10.77 11.38
CA PRO A 195 11.56 12.12 11.92
C PRO A 195 11.09 13.28 11.04
N SER A 196 10.84 13.08 9.75
CA SER A 196 10.49 14.16 8.80
C SER A 196 8.99 14.30 8.53
N LEU A 197 8.16 13.43 9.12
CA LEU A 197 6.74 13.37 8.81
C LEU A 197 6.04 14.57 9.45
N THR A 198 5.44 15.41 8.60
CA THR A 198 4.84 16.70 9.03
C THR A 198 3.43 16.87 8.49
N LEU A 199 3.13 16.27 7.34
CA LEU A 199 1.80 16.31 6.72
C LEU A 199 1.12 14.95 6.87
N VAL A 200 0.29 14.83 7.90
CA VAL A 200 -0.61 13.69 8.09
C VAL A 200 -2.05 14.16 7.89
N ASP A 201 -2.70 13.68 6.83
CA ASP A 201 -4.13 13.92 6.57
C ASP A 201 -4.83 12.58 6.38
N LEU A 202 -5.15 11.94 7.51
CA LEU A 202 -5.87 10.67 7.56
C LEU A 202 -7.21 10.94 8.28
N GLN A 203 -8.32 10.57 7.63
CA GLN A 203 -9.66 10.78 8.19
C GLN A 203 -10.19 9.48 8.78
N ASP A 204 -10.68 9.51 10.02
CA ASP A 204 -11.28 8.38 10.75
C ASP A 204 -10.49 7.06 10.62
N CYS A 205 -9.18 7.11 10.92
CA CYS A 205 -8.27 5.94 10.93
C CYS A 205 -8.03 5.40 12.34
N PHE A 206 -7.49 4.18 12.45
CA PHE A 206 -7.11 3.54 13.73
C PHE A 206 -8.27 3.35 14.73
N ASP A 207 -9.32 2.66 14.31
CA ASP A 207 -10.49 2.31 15.14
C ASP A 207 -10.10 1.53 16.41
N TYR A 208 -9.18 0.57 16.27
CA TYR A 208 -8.58 -0.14 17.41
C TYR A 208 -7.31 0.59 17.87
N LYS A 209 -7.24 0.92 19.16
CA LYS A 209 -6.12 1.66 19.78
C LYS A 209 -5.34 0.81 20.78
N GLU A 210 -5.47 -0.52 20.72
CA GLU A 210 -5.01 -1.43 21.78
C GLU A 210 -3.47 -1.58 21.85
N ASP A 211 -2.76 -1.56 20.71
CA ASP A 211 -1.28 -1.65 20.70
C ASP A 211 -0.65 -0.77 19.60
N ILE A 212 -0.70 0.55 19.81
CA ILE A 212 -0.02 1.52 18.96
C ILE A 212 1.28 1.95 19.63
N ARG A 213 2.41 1.73 18.95
CA ARG A 213 3.77 2.09 19.40
C ARG A 213 4.37 3.10 18.43
N ALA A 214 4.58 4.31 18.93
CA ALA A 214 5.28 5.37 18.22
C ALA A 214 6.57 5.72 18.98
N ASN A 215 7.72 5.49 18.36
CA ASN A 215 9.02 5.88 18.89
C ASN A 215 9.56 7.07 18.09
N SER A 216 9.51 8.27 18.68
CA SER A 216 10.22 9.45 18.17
C SER A 216 11.37 9.81 19.10
N PRO A 217 12.53 10.26 18.58
CA PRO A 217 13.64 10.75 19.40
C PRO A 217 13.31 12.01 20.24
N SER A 218 12.11 12.58 20.14
CA SER A 218 11.71 13.86 20.76
C SER A 218 10.74 13.78 21.95
N LEU A 219 10.21 12.60 22.36
CA LEU A 219 9.15 12.51 23.39
C LEU A 219 9.61 12.02 24.78
N PRO A 220 9.14 12.65 25.88
CA PRO A 220 9.29 12.11 27.24
C PRO A 220 8.26 11.01 27.54
N PRO A 221 8.56 10.08 28.48
CA PRO A 221 7.70 8.93 28.73
C PRO A 221 6.46 9.31 29.57
N SER A 222 5.32 8.69 29.23
CA SER A 222 4.05 8.58 29.99
C SER A 222 2.96 9.65 29.81
N SER A 223 2.03 9.41 28.89
CA SER A 223 0.60 9.70 29.02
C SER A 223 -0.21 8.84 28.04
N PRO A 224 -1.49 8.50 28.31
CA PRO A 224 -2.34 7.77 27.37
C PRO A 224 -2.89 8.75 26.31
N LEU A 225 -2.54 8.54 25.04
CA LEU A 225 -2.79 9.49 23.94
C LEU A 225 -3.95 9.10 22.98
N ASP A 226 -4.61 10.13 22.43
CA ASP A 226 -5.65 10.00 21.41
C ASP A 226 -5.08 10.14 19.99
N ILE A 227 -4.60 9.02 19.44
CA ILE A 227 -3.81 8.94 18.20
C ILE A 227 -4.56 9.39 16.93
N SER A 228 -5.89 9.42 16.96
CA SER A 228 -6.72 9.85 15.83
C SER A 228 -6.66 11.34 15.51
N LYS A 229 -6.21 12.17 16.47
CA LYS A 229 -6.00 13.62 16.29
C LYS A 229 -4.53 14.02 16.28
N ASP A 230 -3.66 13.11 16.73
CA ASP A 230 -2.36 13.48 17.29
C ASP A 230 -1.18 12.76 16.63
N LEU A 231 -1.34 12.08 15.47
CA LEU A 231 -0.20 11.51 14.72
C LEU A 231 0.93 12.52 14.50
N THR A 232 0.61 13.80 14.33
CA THR A 232 1.58 14.90 14.22
C THR A 232 2.19 15.34 15.57
N LEU A 233 1.59 14.99 16.71
CA LEU A 233 2.17 15.20 18.05
C LEU A 233 3.16 14.08 18.44
N PHE A 234 3.21 12.98 17.68
CA PHE A 234 4.11 11.84 17.92
C PHE A 234 5.44 11.91 17.15
N LEU A 235 5.65 12.92 16.32
CA LEU A 235 6.79 13.06 15.41
C LEU A 235 7.65 14.25 15.84
#